data_AF-A0A927WW46-F1
#
_entry.id   AF-A0A927WW46-F1
#
_cell.length_a   1.000
_cell.length_b   1.000
_cell.length_c   1.000
_cell.angle_alpha   90.00
_cell.angle_beta   90.00
_cell.angle_gamma   90.00
#
_symmetry.space_group_name_H-M   'P 1'
#
loop_
_entity.id
_entity.type
_entity.pdbx_description
1 polymer ?
#
loop_
_entity_poly.entity_id
_entity_poly.type
_entity_poly.pdbx_seq_one_letter_code
_entity_poly.pdbx_strand_id
1 'polypeptide(L)'
;MKIMNDFKFGNYLTELRKAKGYTQYELGKLLGVSDKAVSKWENGKAKPSTSILLNLSKILNVSLEELLQCSTETSNNIFEFNTFVFLNEIEIKLKNKYGNELPIEIWNLFLEEKSVLKNEPYVCYMLKNLYEIGNALNSNDIPFALNIMFSGSLIVNILGLCDVNPLKPHYYCPHCKKIEYVKDVKDGWDLEDKVCSCNNMFIKDGHDIPFLTYKDSFSNIANYYIFIAKHHIDKAKQIVEKQFSNINHIACLSGISNFNYKFIDIRLGCFGVKSIIDHIKYPMNYDEFNKKVRSKEKDKYVDYLEDCFSIVLLENPYFNKILNMNIDTKTANYLSSSNISKLVSNIKKITRNKILSQIIDVINPITINECIKCVNLIYSDFEKSYYSDLLLSLKNNKIELYDVITCREDLFSILIKKFNYNDFNEVANLITNEIRKGRKFSKYGNLINEKLFEMDEVFKEVNNFDKVKYLTSKSYSIILFKLMLYILN
;
A
#
# COMPACT_ATOMS: atom_id res chain seq x y z
N MET A 1 -26.93 44.18 15.46
CA MET A 1 -27.38 42.97 14.73
C MET A 1 -26.30 41.90 14.93
N LYS A 2 -26.56 40.87 15.73
CA LYS A 2 -25.58 39.78 15.96
C LYS A 2 -25.33 39.11 14.60
N ILE A 3 -24.09 39.15 14.12
CA ILE A 3 -23.69 38.39 12.93
C ILE A 3 -23.78 36.91 13.34
N MET A 4 -24.83 36.23 12.86
CA MET A 4 -24.98 34.80 13.04
C MET A 4 -24.12 34.14 11.97
N ASN A 5 -22.98 33.59 12.35
CA ASN A 5 -22.07 32.87 11.47
C ASN A 5 -22.18 31.37 11.77
N ASP A 6 -23.19 30.72 11.20
CA ASP A 6 -23.37 29.26 11.34
C ASP A 6 -22.58 28.52 10.25
N PHE A 7 -21.26 28.58 10.36
CA PHE A 7 -20.35 27.92 9.41
C PHE A 7 -20.46 26.40 9.46
N LYS A 8 -20.93 25.83 10.58
CA LYS A 8 -21.10 24.38 10.74
C LYS A 8 -22.16 23.84 9.78
N PHE A 9 -23.34 24.47 9.76
CA PHE A 9 -24.40 24.13 8.81
C PHE A 9 -23.97 24.41 7.37
N GLY A 10 -23.35 25.56 7.12
CA GLY A 10 -22.96 25.97 5.77
C GLY A 10 -21.91 25.05 5.13
N ASN A 11 -20.90 24.64 5.89
CA ASN A 11 -19.88 23.69 5.44
C ASN A 11 -20.50 22.32 5.16
N TYR A 12 -21.36 21.83 6.06
CA TYR A 12 -22.03 20.55 5.88
C TYR A 12 -22.96 20.53 4.66
N LEU A 13 -23.74 21.60 4.44
CA LEU A 13 -24.56 21.75 3.25
C LEU A 13 -23.71 21.80 1.96
N THR A 14 -22.54 22.43 2.01
CA THR A 14 -21.60 22.47 0.88
C THR A 14 -21.09 21.08 0.52
N GLU A 15 -20.76 20.27 1.53
CA GLU A 15 -20.33 18.88 1.35
C GLU A 15 -21.45 18.04 0.72
N LEU A 16 -22.67 18.09 1.27
CA LEU A 16 -23.82 17.37 0.74
C LEU A 16 -24.21 17.82 -0.69
N ARG A 17 -24.04 19.10 -1.02
CA ARG A 17 -24.31 19.56 -2.39
C ARG A 17 -23.28 18.99 -3.37
N LYS A 18 -21.99 19.12 -3.05
CA LYS A 18 -20.89 18.60 -3.88
C LYS A 18 -20.97 17.07 -4.02
N ALA A 19 -21.43 16.37 -2.98
CA ALA A 19 -21.74 14.94 -2.97
C ALA A 19 -22.62 14.49 -4.14
N LYS A 20 -23.67 15.26 -4.40
CA LYS A 20 -24.66 14.97 -5.44
C LYS A 20 -24.24 15.50 -6.81
N GLY A 21 -23.04 16.09 -6.92
CA GLY A 21 -22.53 16.69 -8.15
C GLY A 21 -23.20 18.01 -8.53
N TYR A 22 -23.95 18.63 -7.62
CA TYR A 22 -24.66 19.87 -7.94
C TYR A 22 -23.77 21.10 -7.78
N THR A 23 -23.84 22.03 -8.71
CA THR A 23 -23.41 23.42 -8.54
C THR A 23 -24.37 24.19 -7.61
N GLN A 24 -23.95 25.33 -7.06
CA GLN A 24 -24.85 26.19 -6.27
C GLN A 24 -26.08 26.62 -7.08
N TYR A 25 -25.88 26.83 -8.39
CA TYR A 25 -26.95 27.14 -9.34
C TYR A 25 -27.93 25.98 -9.53
N GLU A 26 -27.43 24.76 -9.75
CA GLU A 26 -28.29 23.58 -9.92
C GLU A 26 -29.07 23.25 -8.65
N LEU A 27 -28.42 23.31 -7.47
CA LEU A 27 -29.12 23.12 -6.21
C LEU A 27 -30.18 24.22 -5.99
N GLY A 28 -29.85 25.48 -6.31
CA GLY A 28 -30.80 26.58 -6.25
C GLY A 28 -32.02 26.33 -7.15
N LYS A 29 -31.80 25.89 -8.38
CA LYS A 29 -32.86 25.55 -9.34
C LYS A 29 -33.76 24.42 -8.83
N LEU A 30 -33.19 23.36 -8.25
CA LEU A 30 -33.94 22.25 -7.66
C LEU A 30 -34.80 22.67 -6.46
N LEU A 31 -34.34 23.68 -5.70
CA LEU A 31 -35.03 24.21 -4.52
C LEU A 31 -35.97 25.38 -4.83
N GLY A 32 -35.99 25.89 -6.06
CA GLY A 32 -36.75 27.09 -6.43
C GLY A 32 -36.19 28.39 -5.84
N VAL A 33 -34.87 28.47 -5.61
CA VAL A 33 -34.18 29.64 -5.05
C VAL A 33 -32.99 30.08 -5.92
N SER A 34 -32.49 31.28 -5.68
CA SER A 34 -31.25 31.74 -6.33
C SER A 34 -30.00 31.01 -5.80
N ASP A 35 -29.01 30.83 -6.67
CA ASP A 35 -27.64 30.42 -6.34
C ASP A 35 -27.02 31.29 -5.23
N LYS A 36 -27.31 32.60 -5.22
CA LYS A 36 -26.91 33.54 -4.17
C LYS A 36 -27.49 33.20 -2.80
N ALA A 37 -28.70 32.63 -2.74
CA ALA A 37 -29.31 32.18 -1.49
C ALA A 37 -28.57 30.95 -0.95
N VAL A 38 -28.28 29.97 -1.82
CA VAL A 38 -27.47 28.80 -1.48
C VAL A 38 -26.09 29.22 -0.97
N SER A 39 -25.42 30.13 -1.67
CA SER A 39 -24.12 30.67 -1.26
C SER A 39 -24.18 31.36 0.11
N LYS A 40 -25.26 32.07 0.44
CA LYS A 40 -25.42 32.68 1.78
C LYS A 40 -25.56 31.62 2.88
N TRP A 41 -26.24 30.51 2.61
CA TRP A 41 -26.36 29.40 3.56
C TRP A 41 -25.03 28.69 3.75
N GLU A 42 -24.33 28.38 2.65
CA GLU A 42 -23.01 27.73 2.67
C GLU A 42 -21.94 28.55 3.39
N ASN A 43 -22.01 29.88 3.28
CA ASN A 43 -21.10 30.79 3.99
C ASN A 43 -21.59 31.16 5.41
N GLY A 44 -22.63 30.49 5.93
CA GLY A 44 -23.15 30.71 7.27
C GLY A 44 -23.82 32.07 7.51
N LYS A 45 -24.06 32.87 6.45
CA LYS A 45 -24.60 34.25 6.52
C LYS A 45 -26.12 34.30 6.67
N ALA A 46 -26.81 33.20 6.41
CA ALA A 46 -28.26 33.05 6.55
C ALA A 46 -28.62 31.58 6.76
N LYS A 47 -29.84 31.30 7.23
CA LYS A 47 -30.39 29.93 7.27
C LYS A 47 -31.51 29.75 6.25
N PRO A 48 -31.69 28.55 5.68
CA PRO A 48 -32.87 28.24 4.89
C PRO A 48 -34.13 28.22 5.77
N SER A 49 -35.31 28.43 5.18
CA SER A 49 -36.58 28.27 5.87
C SER A 49 -36.89 26.78 6.14
N THR A 50 -37.81 26.49 7.05
CA THR A 50 -38.25 25.12 7.36
C THR A 50 -38.74 24.36 6.11
N SER A 51 -39.45 25.03 5.20
CA SER A 51 -39.90 24.43 3.94
C SER A 51 -38.74 24.06 3.02
N ILE A 52 -37.72 24.91 2.95
CA ILE A 52 -36.50 24.65 2.16
C ILE A 52 -35.67 23.55 2.82
N LEU A 53 -35.57 23.50 4.14
CA LEU A 53 -34.86 22.42 4.86
C LEU A 53 -35.48 21.05 4.58
N LEU A 54 -36.81 20.94 4.53
CA LEU A 54 -37.51 19.72 4.14
C LEU A 54 -37.25 19.31 2.68
N ASN A 55 -37.09 20.28 1.78
CA ASN A 55 -36.76 19.99 0.38
C ASN A 55 -35.29 19.62 0.22
N LEU A 56 -34.39 20.28 0.96
CA LEU A 56 -32.98 19.94 1.05
C LEU A 56 -32.80 18.50 1.55
N SER A 57 -33.51 18.09 2.59
CA SER A 57 -33.42 16.74 3.14
C SER A 57 -33.78 15.68 2.08
N LYS A 58 -34.83 15.93 1.28
CA LYS A 58 -35.25 15.06 0.17
C LYS A 58 -34.26 15.05 -0.99
N ILE A 59 -33.78 16.21 -1.43
CA ILE A 59 -32.87 16.33 -2.60
C ILE A 59 -31.48 15.79 -2.28
N LEU A 60 -31.00 16.01 -1.06
CA LEU A 60 -29.68 15.59 -0.60
C LEU A 60 -29.71 14.17 0.00
N ASN A 61 -30.90 13.60 0.23
CA ASN A 61 -31.14 12.27 0.77
C ASN A 61 -30.56 12.07 2.18
N VAL A 62 -30.84 13.03 3.06
CA VAL A 62 -30.47 13.05 4.49
C VAL A 62 -31.73 13.32 5.33
N SER A 63 -31.75 12.93 6.61
CA SER A 63 -32.90 13.25 7.46
C SER A 63 -32.94 14.74 7.84
N LEU A 64 -34.12 15.23 8.24
CA LEU A 64 -34.22 16.61 8.72
C LEU A 64 -33.44 16.79 10.04
N GLU A 65 -33.44 15.79 10.94
CA GLU A 65 -32.63 15.83 12.15
C GLU A 65 -31.13 15.89 11.82
N GLU A 66 -30.64 15.08 10.89
CA GLU A 66 -29.24 15.04 10.45
C GLU A 66 -28.81 16.40 9.87
N LEU A 67 -29.65 16.99 9.02
CA LEU A 67 -29.42 18.30 8.42
C LEU A 67 -29.39 19.43 9.46
N LEU A 68 -30.21 19.35 10.51
CA LEU A 68 -30.35 20.39 11.54
C LEU A 68 -29.27 20.33 12.62
N GLN A 69 -28.96 19.13 13.12
CA GLN A 69 -27.99 19.02 14.20
C GLN A 69 -26.56 19.28 13.71
N CYS A 70 -26.34 19.20 12.39
CA CYS A 70 -25.01 19.21 11.78
C CYS A 70 -24.08 18.23 12.53
N SER A 71 -24.68 17.20 13.13
CA SER A 71 -24.04 16.24 14.01
C SER A 71 -24.41 14.87 13.53
N THR A 72 -23.39 14.06 13.57
CA THR A 72 -23.33 12.78 12.91
C THR A 72 -23.87 11.73 13.87
N GLU A 73 -25.18 11.73 14.14
CA GLU A 73 -25.83 10.49 14.59
C GLU A 73 -26.08 9.59 13.37
N THR A 74 -24.97 9.23 12.74
CA THR A 74 -24.72 8.16 11.77
C THR A 74 -23.29 8.39 11.26
N SER A 75 -22.30 8.13 12.13
CA SER A 75 -20.89 8.08 11.70
C SER A 75 -20.73 7.27 10.40
N ASN A 76 -21.49 6.20 10.25
CA ASN A 76 -21.48 5.33 9.08
C ASN A 76 -21.81 6.06 7.76
N ASN A 77 -22.78 6.98 7.71
CA ASN A 77 -23.18 7.65 6.47
C ASN A 77 -22.10 8.61 5.93
N ILE A 78 -21.37 9.29 6.82
CA ILE A 78 -20.29 10.22 6.43
C ILE A 78 -19.01 9.47 6.07
N PHE A 79 -18.71 8.36 6.74
CA PHE A 79 -17.60 7.48 6.34
C PHE A 79 -17.86 6.87 4.96
N GLU A 80 -19.07 6.37 4.72
CA GLU A 80 -19.47 5.83 3.42
C GLU A 80 -19.45 6.90 2.32
N PHE A 81 -19.94 8.10 2.61
CA PHE A 81 -19.91 9.21 1.66
C PHE A 81 -18.48 9.67 1.33
N ASN A 82 -17.62 9.86 2.34
CA ASN A 82 -16.22 10.21 2.13
C ASN A 82 -15.43 9.12 1.37
N THR A 83 -15.75 7.85 1.65
CA THR A 83 -15.21 6.70 0.95
C THR A 83 -15.62 6.75 -0.53
N PHE A 84 -16.90 6.98 -0.82
CA PHE A 84 -17.40 7.09 -2.19
C PHE A 84 -16.72 8.21 -2.98
N VAL A 85 -16.58 9.41 -2.40
CA VAL A 85 -15.90 10.54 -3.06
C VAL A 85 -14.45 10.18 -3.37
N PHE A 86 -13.72 9.64 -2.41
CA PHE A 86 -12.31 9.29 -2.58
C PHE A 86 -12.11 8.19 -3.65
N LEU A 87 -12.97 7.17 -3.67
CA LEU A 87 -12.92 6.12 -4.68
C LEU A 87 -13.21 6.66 -6.10
N ASN A 88 -14.05 7.68 -6.24
CA ASN A 88 -14.27 8.35 -7.54
C ASN A 88 -13.07 9.21 -7.96
N GLU A 89 -12.40 9.88 -7.01
CA GLU A 89 -11.14 10.60 -7.30
C GLU A 89 -10.05 9.66 -7.81
N ILE A 90 -9.94 8.46 -7.22
CA ILE A 90 -9.02 7.42 -7.68
C ILE A 90 -9.38 6.97 -9.11
N GLU A 91 -10.65 6.77 -9.40
CA GLU A 91 -11.11 6.38 -10.75
C GLU A 91 -10.75 7.44 -11.81
N ILE A 92 -10.90 8.73 -11.47
CA ILE A 92 -10.50 9.83 -12.35
C ILE A 92 -8.99 9.79 -12.59
N LYS A 93 -8.18 9.58 -11.54
CA LYS A 93 -6.70 9.43 -11.69
C LYS A 93 -6.32 8.23 -12.55
N LEU A 94 -7.01 7.11 -12.39
CA LEU A 94 -6.82 5.90 -13.21
C LEU A 94 -7.05 6.21 -14.69
N LYS A 95 -8.19 6.85 -15.01
CA LYS A 95 -8.54 7.26 -16.37
C LYS A 95 -7.59 8.33 -16.93
N ASN A 96 -7.08 9.23 -16.11
CA ASN A 96 -6.06 10.19 -16.52
C ASN A 96 -4.72 9.49 -16.87
N LYS A 97 -4.35 8.43 -16.13
CA LYS A 97 -3.12 7.67 -16.39
C LYS A 97 -3.24 6.81 -17.65
N TYR A 98 -4.30 6.01 -17.75
CA TYR A 98 -4.45 4.93 -18.74
C TYR A 98 -5.46 5.22 -19.87
N GLY A 99 -6.14 6.37 -19.84
CA GLY A 99 -7.18 6.72 -20.81
C GLY A 99 -8.60 6.40 -20.31
N ASN A 100 -9.61 6.97 -20.99
CA ASN A 100 -11.02 6.75 -20.65
C ASN A 100 -11.49 5.33 -21.01
N GLU A 101 -10.94 4.76 -22.07
CA GLU A 101 -11.18 3.39 -22.51
C GLU A 101 -10.13 2.46 -21.90
N LEU A 102 -10.39 2.02 -20.67
CA LEU A 102 -9.47 1.17 -19.92
C LEU A 102 -9.49 -0.27 -20.47
N PRO A 103 -8.32 -0.92 -20.63
CA PRO A 103 -8.25 -2.36 -20.86
C PRO A 103 -9.00 -3.13 -19.76
N ILE A 104 -9.63 -4.25 -20.14
CA ILE A 104 -10.47 -5.05 -19.24
C ILE A 104 -9.68 -5.54 -18.03
N GLU A 105 -8.39 -5.86 -18.20
CA GLU A 105 -7.50 -6.32 -17.13
C GLU A 105 -7.27 -5.25 -16.06
N ILE A 106 -7.09 -3.99 -16.46
CA ILE A 106 -6.90 -2.86 -15.53
C ILE A 106 -8.22 -2.55 -14.84
N TRP A 107 -9.32 -2.54 -15.59
CA TRP A 107 -10.63 -2.21 -15.05
C TRP A 107 -11.10 -3.26 -14.03
N ASN A 108 -10.94 -4.55 -14.33
CA ASN A 108 -11.31 -5.63 -13.41
C ASN A 108 -10.48 -5.57 -12.11
N LEU A 109 -9.16 -5.41 -12.20
CA LEU A 109 -8.31 -5.27 -11.02
C LEU A 109 -8.72 -4.05 -10.17
N PHE A 110 -8.99 -2.91 -10.80
CA PHE A 110 -9.47 -1.72 -10.11
C PHE A 110 -10.82 -1.97 -9.41
N LEU A 111 -11.78 -2.62 -10.09
CA LEU A 111 -13.08 -2.93 -9.51
C LEU A 111 -12.98 -3.90 -8.32
N GLU A 112 -12.11 -4.90 -8.40
CA GLU A 112 -11.84 -5.82 -7.30
C GLU A 112 -11.28 -5.10 -6.07
N GLU A 113 -10.24 -4.27 -6.24
CA GLU A 113 -9.67 -3.47 -5.14
C GLU A 113 -10.67 -2.45 -4.60
N LYS A 114 -11.41 -1.76 -5.48
CA LYS A 114 -12.45 -0.78 -5.12
C LYS A 114 -13.56 -1.44 -4.30
N SER A 115 -13.97 -2.67 -4.67
CA SER A 115 -14.99 -3.41 -3.94
C SER A 115 -14.53 -3.78 -2.52
N VAL A 116 -13.27 -4.16 -2.34
CA VAL A 116 -12.72 -4.46 -1.01
C VAL A 116 -12.65 -3.19 -0.17
N LEU A 117 -12.11 -2.09 -0.70
CA LEU A 117 -12.04 -0.82 0.03
C LEU A 117 -13.41 -0.25 0.41
N LYS A 118 -14.43 -0.47 -0.43
CA LYS A 118 -15.81 -0.06 -0.11
C LYS A 118 -16.34 -0.76 1.14
N ASN A 119 -15.92 -2.00 1.37
CA ASN A 119 -16.31 -2.78 2.55
C ASN A 119 -15.37 -2.57 3.75
N GLU A 120 -14.24 -1.87 3.56
CA GLU A 120 -13.22 -1.59 4.57
C GLU A 120 -13.06 -0.08 4.79
N PRO A 121 -14.08 0.61 5.34
CA PRO A 121 -14.12 2.08 5.40
C PRO A 121 -12.97 2.69 6.21
N TYR A 122 -12.46 1.98 7.23
CA TYR A 122 -11.32 2.45 8.01
C TYR A 122 -10.01 2.41 7.22
N VAL A 123 -9.80 1.36 6.41
CA VAL A 123 -8.64 1.29 5.52
C VAL A 123 -8.73 2.32 4.41
N CYS A 124 -9.93 2.55 3.87
CA CYS A 124 -10.15 3.65 2.93
C CYS A 124 -9.86 5.02 3.56
N TYR A 125 -10.30 5.25 4.79
CA TYR A 125 -9.99 6.47 5.55
C TYR A 125 -8.48 6.64 5.76
N MET A 126 -7.79 5.58 6.20
CA MET A 126 -6.34 5.63 6.40
C MET A 126 -5.60 5.88 5.09
N LEU A 127 -6.01 5.23 4.00
CA LEU A 127 -5.41 5.43 2.67
C LEU A 127 -5.58 6.86 2.18
N LYS A 128 -6.75 7.48 2.40
CA LYS A 128 -6.98 8.90 2.09
C LYS A 128 -6.03 9.81 2.89
N ASN A 129 -5.87 9.56 4.19
CA ASN A 129 -4.95 10.36 5.01
C ASN A 129 -3.50 10.17 4.61
N LEU A 130 -3.08 8.94 4.25
CA LEU A 130 -1.75 8.68 3.72
C LEU A 130 -1.52 9.43 2.41
N TYR A 131 -2.53 9.49 1.52
CA TYR A 131 -2.48 10.28 0.29
C TYR A 131 -2.27 11.78 0.57
N GLU A 132 -3.01 12.35 1.53
CA GLU A 132 -2.81 13.76 1.92
C GLU A 132 -1.44 14.00 2.59
N ILE A 133 -0.97 13.07 3.42
CA ILE A 133 0.38 13.12 4.00
C ILE A 133 1.42 13.10 2.88
N GLY A 134 1.28 12.21 1.90
CA GLY A 134 2.16 12.15 0.73
C GLY A 134 2.19 13.46 -0.05
N ASN A 135 1.03 14.06 -0.32
CA ASN A 135 0.93 15.36 -0.97
C ASN A 135 1.62 16.47 -0.17
N ALA A 136 1.44 16.48 1.16
CA ALA A 136 2.04 17.45 2.05
C ALA A 136 3.57 17.28 2.14
N LEU A 137 4.07 16.05 2.18
CA LEU A 137 5.50 15.74 2.14
C LEU A 137 6.12 16.21 0.82
N ASN A 138 5.51 15.87 -0.32
CA ASN A 138 5.94 16.31 -1.64
C ASN A 138 5.95 17.84 -1.79
N SER A 139 4.88 18.50 -1.32
CA SER A 139 4.79 19.98 -1.37
C SER A 139 5.82 20.69 -0.48
N ASN A 140 6.46 19.96 0.43
CA ASN A 140 7.51 20.44 1.31
C ASN A 140 8.91 19.99 0.88
N ASP A 141 9.03 19.42 -0.33
CA ASP A 141 10.24 18.80 -0.87
C ASP A 141 10.83 17.75 0.09
N ILE A 142 9.95 17.02 0.78
CA ILE A 142 10.34 15.92 1.67
C ILE A 142 10.09 14.60 0.92
N PRO A 143 11.12 14.02 0.33
CA PRO A 143 11.02 12.69 -0.25
C PRO A 143 10.74 11.65 0.83
N PHE A 144 9.99 10.63 0.45
CA PHE A 144 9.60 9.52 1.31
C PHE A 144 9.43 8.25 0.48
N ALA A 145 9.49 7.09 1.14
CA ALA A 145 9.04 5.84 0.55
C ALA A 145 8.01 5.21 1.49
N LEU A 146 6.82 4.92 0.97
CA LEU A 146 5.78 4.24 1.73
C LEU A 146 5.94 2.73 1.56
N ASN A 147 5.86 2.01 2.68
CA ASN A 147 5.79 0.56 2.70
C ASN A 147 4.63 0.09 3.58
N ILE A 148 3.67 -0.54 2.93
CA ILE A 148 2.43 -1.05 3.52
C ILE A 148 2.17 -2.48 3.04
N MET A 149 1.34 -3.24 3.75
CA MET A 149 1.13 -4.66 3.46
C MET A 149 0.58 -4.94 2.04
N PHE A 150 -0.15 -3.97 1.49
CA PHE A 150 -0.71 -3.99 0.15
C PHE A 150 -0.01 -2.97 -0.78
N SER A 151 1.31 -2.79 -0.63
CA SER A 151 2.11 -1.94 -1.54
C SER A 151 2.05 -2.37 -3.01
N GLY A 152 1.62 -3.62 -3.29
CA GLY A 152 1.32 -4.09 -4.63
C GLY A 152 -0.09 -3.73 -5.12
N SER A 153 -0.82 -2.82 -4.48
CA SER A 153 -2.16 -2.42 -4.93
C SER A 153 -2.11 -1.47 -6.12
N LEU A 154 -2.98 -1.67 -7.09
CA LEU A 154 -3.16 -0.77 -8.23
C LEU A 154 -3.65 0.60 -7.75
N ILE A 155 -4.60 0.64 -6.80
CA ILE A 155 -5.10 1.89 -6.21
C ILE A 155 -3.98 2.66 -5.51
N VAL A 156 -3.14 1.98 -4.74
CA VAL A 156 -1.97 2.61 -4.07
C VAL A 156 -0.99 3.16 -5.10
N ASN A 157 -0.76 2.45 -6.22
CA ASN A 157 0.06 2.94 -7.32
C ASN A 157 -0.54 4.18 -8.01
N ILE A 158 -1.84 4.17 -8.29
CA ILE A 158 -2.55 5.29 -8.92
C ILE A 158 -2.56 6.55 -8.04
N LEU A 159 -2.61 6.37 -6.73
CA LEU A 159 -2.49 7.46 -5.77
C LEU A 159 -1.07 8.06 -5.71
N GLY A 160 -0.07 7.42 -6.33
CA GLY A 160 1.34 7.83 -6.22
C GLY A 160 1.93 7.58 -4.83
N LEU A 161 1.30 6.70 -4.04
CA LEU A 161 1.75 6.35 -2.70
C LEU A 161 2.82 5.27 -2.72
N CYS A 162 2.74 4.34 -3.66
CA CYS A 162 3.77 3.34 -3.89
C CYS A 162 4.09 3.19 -5.38
N ASP A 163 5.36 2.98 -5.60
CA ASP A 163 6.04 2.98 -6.88
C ASP A 163 6.01 1.61 -7.57
N VAL A 164 5.23 0.68 -7.02
CA VAL A 164 5.08 -0.71 -7.44
C VAL A 164 3.78 -0.84 -8.22
N ASN A 165 3.87 -1.07 -9.53
CA ASN A 165 2.72 -1.32 -10.38
C ASN A 165 2.42 -2.83 -10.46
N PRO A 166 1.27 -3.33 -9.98
CA PRO A 166 1.00 -4.77 -9.96
C PRO A 166 0.63 -5.39 -11.30
N LEU A 167 0.36 -4.57 -12.32
CA LEU A 167 -0.04 -5.07 -13.62
C LEU A 167 1.03 -5.99 -14.22
N LYS A 168 0.63 -6.83 -15.16
CA LYS A 168 1.56 -7.60 -16.00
C LYS A 168 2.53 -6.66 -16.72
N PRO A 169 3.73 -7.13 -17.11
CA PRO A 169 4.68 -6.35 -17.90
C PRO A 169 4.01 -5.71 -19.13
N HIS A 170 4.08 -4.39 -19.23
CA HIS A 170 3.43 -3.63 -20.27
C HIS A 170 4.18 -2.34 -20.61
N TYR A 171 3.89 -1.85 -21.81
CA TYR A 171 4.14 -0.47 -22.19
C TYR A 171 2.87 0.37 -22.01
N TYR A 172 3.00 1.62 -21.57
CA TYR A 172 1.93 2.62 -21.64
C TYR A 172 2.47 3.95 -22.18
N CYS A 173 1.71 4.59 -23.08
CA CYS A 173 2.10 5.86 -23.65
C CYS A 173 1.49 7.02 -22.85
N PRO A 174 2.29 7.93 -22.26
CA PRO A 174 1.76 9.06 -21.49
C PRO A 174 0.95 10.04 -22.35
N HIS A 175 1.23 10.08 -23.66
CA HIS A 175 0.60 10.98 -24.63
C HIS A 175 -0.71 10.42 -25.19
N CYS A 176 -0.69 9.32 -25.94
CA CYS A 176 -1.89 8.77 -26.58
C CYS A 176 -2.63 7.72 -25.73
N LYS A 177 -2.15 7.42 -24.51
CA LYS A 177 -2.75 6.46 -23.58
C LYS A 177 -2.82 5.01 -24.08
N LYS A 178 -2.14 4.69 -25.18
CA LYS A 178 -2.02 3.31 -25.69
C LYS A 178 -1.29 2.42 -24.67
N ILE A 179 -1.79 1.19 -24.48
CA ILE A 179 -1.23 0.18 -23.58
C ILE A 179 -0.93 -1.09 -24.38
N GLU A 180 0.22 -1.71 -24.14
CA GLU A 180 0.63 -2.96 -24.80
C GLU A 180 1.24 -3.91 -23.78
N TYR A 181 0.52 -5.00 -23.46
CA TYR A 181 1.06 -6.08 -22.63
C TYR A 181 2.07 -6.93 -23.41
N VAL A 182 3.12 -7.35 -22.72
CA VAL A 182 4.19 -8.18 -23.31
C VAL A 182 4.16 -9.56 -22.66
N LYS A 183 4.12 -10.61 -23.49
CA LYS A 183 4.17 -11.99 -23.03
C LYS A 183 5.62 -12.40 -22.75
N ASP A 184 5.78 -13.44 -21.94
CA ASP A 184 7.06 -14.11 -21.63
C ASP A 184 8.11 -13.28 -20.89
N VAL A 185 7.84 -12.00 -20.62
CA VAL A 185 8.62 -11.14 -19.73
C VAL A 185 8.11 -11.26 -18.30
N LYS A 186 9.01 -11.27 -17.30
CA LYS A 186 8.67 -11.46 -15.88
C LYS A 186 8.48 -10.16 -15.10
N ASP A 187 9.04 -9.07 -15.59
CA ASP A 187 8.94 -7.74 -15.00
C ASP A 187 9.03 -6.66 -16.08
N GLY A 188 8.17 -5.66 -16.02
CA GLY A 188 8.08 -4.61 -17.02
C GLY A 188 9.31 -3.71 -17.09
N TRP A 189 10.12 -3.65 -16.04
CA TRP A 189 11.37 -2.89 -16.11
C TRP A 189 12.45 -3.59 -16.95
N ASP A 190 12.31 -4.90 -17.19
CA ASP A 190 13.20 -5.66 -18.07
C ASP A 190 12.89 -5.45 -19.57
N LEU A 191 11.82 -4.72 -19.89
CA LEU A 191 11.47 -4.41 -21.27
C LEU A 191 12.50 -3.48 -21.93
N GLU A 192 12.73 -3.68 -23.22
CA GLU A 192 13.54 -2.76 -24.03
C GLU A 192 12.82 -1.43 -24.25
N ASP A 193 13.55 -0.37 -24.55
CA ASP A 193 12.94 0.91 -24.84
C ASP A 193 12.21 0.87 -26.19
N LYS A 194 10.99 1.40 -26.21
CA LYS A 194 10.10 1.33 -27.37
C LYS A 194 9.44 2.67 -27.64
N VAL A 195 9.36 3.05 -28.92
CA VAL A 195 8.64 4.23 -29.37
C VAL A 195 7.19 3.85 -29.68
N CYS A 196 6.23 4.65 -29.20
CA CYS A 196 4.82 4.50 -29.50
C CYS A 196 4.50 4.93 -30.93
N SER A 197 3.42 4.39 -31.50
CA SER A 197 2.87 4.82 -32.81
C SER A 197 2.46 6.29 -32.90
N CYS A 198 2.48 7.06 -31.80
CA CYS A 198 2.28 8.51 -31.78
C CYS A 198 3.61 9.30 -31.66
N ASN A 199 4.74 8.65 -31.95
CA ASN A 199 6.11 9.20 -31.90
C ASN A 199 6.59 9.66 -30.51
N ASN A 200 5.90 9.26 -29.44
CA ASN A 200 6.34 9.49 -28.06
C ASN A 200 6.94 8.19 -27.50
N MET A 201 7.90 8.29 -26.58
CA MET A 201 8.44 7.12 -25.88
C MET A 201 7.35 6.43 -25.05
N PHE A 202 7.30 5.10 -25.11
CA PHE A 202 6.54 4.34 -24.13
C PHE A 202 7.23 4.39 -22.76
N ILE A 203 6.41 4.35 -21.71
CA ILE A 203 6.87 4.00 -20.37
C ILE A 203 6.66 2.50 -20.20
N LYS A 204 7.65 1.81 -19.63
CA LYS A 204 7.63 0.37 -19.36
C LYS A 204 7.44 0.12 -17.87
N ASP A 205 6.51 -0.78 -17.52
CA ASP A 205 6.13 -0.99 -16.12
C ASP A 205 5.40 -2.33 -15.91
N GLY A 206 5.13 -2.67 -14.66
CA GLY A 206 4.31 -3.82 -14.28
C GLY A 206 5.11 -5.01 -13.73
N HIS A 207 4.85 -5.38 -12.49
CA HIS A 207 5.60 -6.40 -11.74
C HIS A 207 4.87 -7.74 -11.61
N ASP A 208 3.69 -7.89 -12.23
CA ASP A 208 2.85 -9.09 -12.17
C ASP A 208 2.60 -9.57 -10.74
N ILE A 209 2.00 -8.70 -9.91
CA ILE A 209 1.70 -8.98 -8.50
C ILE A 209 0.21 -9.32 -8.39
N PRO A 210 -0.16 -10.58 -8.10
CA PRO A 210 -1.56 -10.97 -8.07
C PRO A 210 -2.30 -10.37 -6.87
N PHE A 211 -3.48 -9.78 -7.11
CA PHE A 211 -4.33 -9.14 -6.10
C PHE A 211 -4.57 -10.02 -4.87
N LEU A 212 -4.86 -11.30 -5.09
CA LEU A 212 -5.19 -12.25 -4.04
C LEU A 212 -4.09 -12.38 -2.97
N THR A 213 -2.82 -12.15 -3.32
CA THR A 213 -1.70 -12.27 -2.38
C THR A 213 -1.68 -11.17 -1.32
N TYR A 214 -2.42 -10.08 -1.54
CA TYR A 214 -2.54 -8.97 -0.59
C TYR A 214 -3.99 -8.57 -0.29
N LYS A 215 -5.00 -9.25 -0.86
CA LYS A 215 -6.43 -8.99 -0.62
C LYS A 215 -6.76 -8.94 0.88
N ASP A 216 -6.34 -9.93 1.65
CA ASP A 216 -6.62 -10.00 3.10
C ASP A 216 -5.86 -8.93 3.90
N SER A 217 -4.89 -8.25 3.29
CA SER A 217 -4.17 -7.15 3.93
C SER A 217 -5.01 -5.86 4.00
N PHE A 218 -6.13 -5.79 3.28
CA PHE A 218 -7.09 -4.68 3.39
C PHE A 218 -8.01 -4.78 4.61
N SER A 219 -8.11 -5.95 5.26
CA SER A 219 -8.99 -6.16 6.42
C SER A 219 -8.22 -6.21 7.75
N ASN A 220 -6.89 -6.10 7.72
CA ASN A 220 -6.06 -6.11 8.92
C ASN A 220 -5.64 -4.69 9.28
N ILE A 221 -5.79 -4.33 10.56
CA ILE A 221 -5.24 -3.08 11.11
C ILE A 221 -3.72 -3.16 10.97
N ALA A 222 -3.18 -2.37 10.03
CA ALA A 222 -1.81 -2.48 9.56
C ALA A 222 -0.93 -1.37 10.13
N ASN A 223 0.35 -1.69 10.30
CA ASN A 223 1.39 -0.68 10.46
C ASN A 223 1.72 -0.10 9.08
N TYR A 224 1.62 1.21 8.95
CA TYR A 224 2.00 1.95 7.75
C TYR A 224 3.40 2.55 7.94
N TYR A 225 4.39 2.01 7.25
CA TYR A 225 5.78 2.47 7.40
C TYR A 225 6.09 3.54 6.36
N ILE A 226 6.56 4.70 6.82
CA ILE A 226 7.05 5.77 5.96
C ILE A 226 8.55 5.91 6.22
N PHE A 227 9.37 5.58 5.22
CA PHE A 227 10.81 5.78 5.26
C PHE A 227 11.13 7.24 4.96
N ILE A 228 11.85 7.88 5.87
CA ILE A 228 12.16 9.30 5.78
C ILE A 228 13.63 9.54 6.10
N ALA A 229 14.18 10.53 5.42
CA ALA A 229 15.47 11.11 5.68
C ALA A 229 15.60 11.62 7.12
N LYS A 230 16.72 11.31 7.77
CA LYS A 230 17.01 11.70 9.16
C LYS A 230 16.66 13.15 9.47
N HIS A 231 17.13 14.07 8.65
CA HIS A 231 16.93 15.51 8.84
C HIS A 231 15.50 16.01 8.58
N HIS A 232 14.63 15.17 8.00
CA HIS A 232 13.23 15.50 7.75
C HIS A 232 12.25 14.84 8.73
N ILE A 233 12.72 13.95 9.62
CA ILE A 233 11.83 13.13 10.47
C ILE A 233 10.91 13.98 11.36
N ASP A 234 11.42 15.07 11.94
CA ASP A 234 10.63 15.95 12.81
C ASP A 234 9.59 16.75 12.02
N LYS A 235 9.96 17.23 10.82
CA LYS A 235 9.04 17.95 9.94
C LYS A 235 7.94 17.01 9.41
N ALA A 236 8.30 15.77 9.08
CA ALA A 236 7.33 14.76 8.69
C ALA A 236 6.39 14.38 9.84
N LYS A 237 6.90 14.25 11.06
CA LYS A 237 6.08 14.05 12.26
C LYS A 237 5.03 15.15 12.39
N GLN A 238 5.43 16.42 12.27
CA GLN A 238 4.49 17.55 12.33
C GLN A 238 3.40 17.49 11.25
N ILE A 239 3.75 17.06 10.03
CA ILE A 239 2.79 16.87 8.93
C ILE A 239 1.77 15.79 9.30
N VAL A 240 2.23 14.64 9.82
CA VAL A 240 1.34 13.55 10.23
C VAL A 240 0.45 13.97 11.40
N GLU A 241 1.01 14.58 12.44
CA GLU A 241 0.23 15.05 13.60
C GLU A 241 -0.83 16.09 13.20
N LYS A 242 -0.49 17.01 12.28
CA LYS A 242 -1.43 17.99 11.74
C LYS A 242 -2.58 17.33 10.99
N GLN A 243 -2.28 16.31 10.18
CA GLN A 243 -3.30 15.58 9.40
C GLN A 243 -4.38 14.96 10.31
N PHE A 244 -3.98 14.48 11.49
CA PHE A 244 -4.87 13.83 12.45
C PHE A 244 -5.29 14.73 13.62
N SER A 245 -5.08 16.05 13.53
CA SER A 245 -5.38 16.99 14.63
C SER A 245 -6.83 16.98 15.13
N ASN A 246 -7.76 16.45 14.34
CA ASN A 246 -9.16 16.23 14.68
C ASN A 246 -9.43 14.92 15.46
N ILE A 247 -8.45 14.03 15.57
CA ILE A 247 -8.51 12.80 16.36
C ILE A 247 -8.09 13.14 17.80
N ASN A 248 -9.02 12.95 18.74
CA ASN A 248 -8.82 13.27 20.16
C ASN A 248 -7.72 12.44 20.85
N HIS A 249 -7.28 11.37 20.20
CA HIS A 249 -6.43 10.35 20.76
C HIS A 249 -5.30 9.99 19.78
N ILE A 250 -4.16 10.67 19.93
CA ILE A 250 -2.90 10.36 19.24
C ILE A 250 -1.83 10.09 20.30
N ALA A 251 -1.09 9.00 20.12
CA ALA A 251 0.09 8.71 20.92
C ALA A 251 1.33 8.64 20.03
N CYS A 252 2.43 9.27 20.46
CA CYS A 252 3.71 9.25 19.76
C CYS A 252 4.74 8.50 20.61
N LEU A 253 5.16 7.34 20.14
CA LEU A 253 6.25 6.56 20.73
C LEU A 253 7.52 6.77 19.92
N SER A 254 8.66 6.82 20.60
CA SER A 254 9.97 6.85 19.93
C SER A 254 10.86 5.73 20.45
N GLY A 255 11.64 5.15 19.55
CA GLY A 255 12.55 4.06 19.90
C GLY A 255 13.71 3.93 18.91
N ILE A 256 14.57 2.95 19.21
CA ILE A 256 15.65 2.51 18.35
C ILE A 256 15.34 1.07 17.96
N SER A 257 15.25 0.79 16.66
CA SER A 257 15.03 -0.56 16.15
C SER A 257 16.25 -1.45 16.41
N ASN A 258 16.08 -2.77 16.27
CA ASN A 258 17.17 -3.75 16.37
C ASN A 258 18.34 -3.48 15.39
N PHE A 259 18.11 -2.68 14.35
CA PHE A 259 19.11 -2.26 13.36
C PHE A 259 19.73 -0.88 13.66
N ASN A 260 19.54 -0.35 14.87
CA ASN A 260 19.99 0.98 15.31
C ASN A 260 19.37 2.15 14.51
N TYR A 261 18.23 1.94 13.84
CA TYR A 261 17.47 3.04 13.24
C TYR A 261 16.52 3.66 14.25
N LYS A 262 16.49 4.99 14.34
CA LYS A 262 15.47 5.69 15.12
C LYS A 262 14.13 5.59 14.40
N PHE A 263 13.06 5.52 15.18
CA PHE A 263 11.72 5.56 14.62
C PHE A 263 10.76 6.34 15.52
N ILE A 264 9.70 6.85 14.89
CA ILE A 264 8.58 7.50 15.55
C ILE A 264 7.32 6.72 15.15
N ASP A 265 6.68 6.07 16.11
CA ASP A 265 5.44 5.32 15.94
C ASP A 265 4.27 6.20 16.42
N ILE A 266 3.47 6.67 15.47
CA ILE A 266 2.29 7.50 15.70
C ILE A 266 1.08 6.59 15.68
N ARG A 267 0.46 6.39 16.85
CA ARG A 267 -0.70 5.54 17.04
C ARG A 267 -1.98 6.38 17.11
N LEU A 268 -2.95 5.97 16.32
CA LEU A 268 -4.27 6.59 16.20
C LEU A 268 -5.29 5.62 16.77
N GLY A 269 -6.06 6.05 17.77
CA GLY A 269 -7.11 5.21 18.36
C GLY A 269 -8.29 5.07 17.40
N CYS A 270 -8.82 3.84 17.25
CA CYS A 270 -10.07 3.64 16.54
C CYS A 270 -11.25 4.34 17.26
N PHE A 271 -12.24 4.77 16.46
CA PHE A 271 -13.42 5.50 16.93
C PHE A 271 -14.13 4.74 18.06
N GLY A 272 -14.32 5.37 19.22
CA GLY A 272 -15.03 4.80 20.37
C GLY A 272 -14.16 4.18 21.47
N VAL A 273 -12.86 3.99 21.24
CA VAL A 273 -11.95 3.43 22.26
C VAL A 273 -11.39 4.55 23.16
N LYS A 274 -12.17 4.94 24.17
CA LYS A 274 -11.81 5.99 25.15
C LYS A 274 -10.62 5.61 26.05
N SER A 275 -10.31 4.32 26.27
CA SER A 275 -9.65 3.89 27.51
C SER A 275 -8.12 3.74 27.48
N ILE A 276 -7.41 3.97 26.37
CA ILE A 276 -5.97 3.63 26.29
C ILE A 276 -5.09 4.83 26.00
N ILE A 277 -5.47 5.68 25.05
CA ILE A 277 -4.63 6.81 24.69
C ILE A 277 -4.57 7.83 25.83
N ASP A 278 -5.59 7.85 26.68
CA ASP A 278 -5.55 8.56 27.97
C ASP A 278 -4.46 8.03 28.93
N HIS A 279 -4.08 6.75 28.84
CA HIS A 279 -2.95 6.16 29.59
C HIS A 279 -1.59 6.31 28.91
N ILE A 280 -1.56 6.49 27.58
CA ILE A 280 -0.33 6.76 26.79
C ILE A 280 -0.08 8.28 26.66
N LYS A 281 -0.87 9.14 27.32
CA LYS A 281 -0.77 10.62 27.29
C LYS A 281 0.60 11.21 27.67
N TYR A 282 1.53 10.41 28.21
CA TYR A 282 2.91 10.82 28.43
C TYR A 282 3.82 10.18 27.39
N PRO A 283 4.82 10.91 26.85
CA PRO A 283 5.79 10.35 25.92
C PRO A 283 6.53 9.20 26.61
N MET A 284 6.08 7.98 26.30
CA MET A 284 6.66 6.76 26.82
C MET A 284 7.66 6.23 25.79
N ASN A 285 8.84 5.83 26.23
CA ASN A 285 9.80 5.22 25.31
C ASN A 285 9.32 3.81 24.91
N TYR A 286 9.73 3.35 23.73
CA TYR A 286 9.27 2.07 23.17
C TYR A 286 9.61 0.85 24.06
N ASP A 287 10.74 0.90 24.78
CA ASP A 287 11.16 -0.19 25.67
C ASP A 287 10.29 -0.30 26.93
N GLU A 288 9.87 0.83 27.49
CA GLU A 288 8.95 0.91 28.62
C GLU A 288 7.55 0.44 28.20
N PHE A 289 7.09 0.83 27.00
CA PHE A 289 5.88 0.30 26.39
C PHE A 289 5.93 -1.23 26.29
N ASN A 290 6.99 -1.78 25.70
CA ASN A 290 7.15 -3.23 25.54
C ASN A 290 7.21 -3.99 26.88
N LYS A 291 7.83 -3.40 27.91
CA LYS A 291 7.84 -3.99 29.26
C LYS A 291 6.43 -4.07 29.85
N LYS A 292 5.58 -3.05 29.64
CA LYS A 292 4.17 -3.06 30.09
C LYS A 292 3.34 -4.08 29.32
N VAL A 293 3.50 -4.16 27.99
CA VAL A 293 2.85 -5.18 27.14
C VAL A 293 3.24 -6.61 27.58
N ARG A 294 4.47 -6.84 28.02
CA ARG A 294 4.96 -8.15 28.47
C ARG A 294 4.65 -8.47 29.95
N SER A 295 3.96 -7.58 30.67
CA SER A 295 3.65 -7.73 32.09
C SER A 295 2.32 -8.47 32.34
N LYS A 296 1.88 -8.59 33.61
CA LYS A 296 0.58 -9.20 34.00
C LYS A 296 -0.66 -8.51 33.39
N GLU A 297 -0.48 -7.36 32.73
CA GLU A 297 -1.54 -6.64 32.01
C GLU A 297 -1.55 -6.94 30.48
N LYS A 298 -0.80 -7.95 30.02
CA LYS A 298 -0.64 -8.32 28.61
C LYS A 298 -1.95 -8.36 27.83
N ASP A 299 -2.97 -9.05 28.35
CA ASP A 299 -4.22 -9.27 27.63
C ASP A 299 -4.94 -7.94 27.36
N LYS A 300 -4.91 -7.00 28.31
CA LYS A 300 -5.40 -5.64 28.09
C LYS A 300 -4.64 -4.97 26.94
N TYR A 301 -3.30 -4.90 27.00
CA TYR A 301 -2.52 -4.18 25.99
C TYR A 301 -2.51 -4.83 24.60
N VAL A 302 -2.69 -6.15 24.49
CA VAL A 302 -2.74 -6.87 23.20
C VAL A 302 -4.03 -6.53 22.45
N ASP A 303 -5.19 -6.64 23.10
CA ASP A 303 -6.48 -6.26 22.51
C ASP A 303 -6.47 -4.79 22.03
N TYR A 304 -5.77 -3.93 22.77
CA TYR A 304 -5.60 -2.50 22.47
C TYR A 304 -4.66 -2.17 21.32
N LEU A 305 -3.65 -3.01 21.08
CA LEU A 305 -2.75 -2.89 19.93
C LEU A 305 -3.47 -3.25 18.63
N GLU A 306 -4.41 -4.20 18.71
CA GLU A 306 -5.24 -4.61 17.58
C GLU A 306 -6.20 -3.48 17.17
N ASP A 307 -6.64 -2.64 18.10
CA ASP A 307 -7.58 -1.52 17.85
C ASP A 307 -6.93 -0.18 17.44
N CYS A 308 -5.63 -0.12 17.14
CA CYS A 308 -4.95 1.13 16.79
C CYS A 308 -4.28 1.08 15.41
N PHE A 309 -4.53 2.10 14.56
CA PHE A 309 -3.69 2.31 13.39
C PHE A 309 -2.34 2.90 13.79
N SER A 310 -1.27 2.44 13.14
CA SER A 310 0.09 2.92 13.41
C SER A 310 0.72 3.45 12.13
N ILE A 311 1.24 4.68 12.19
CA ILE A 311 2.12 5.25 11.18
C ILE A 311 3.53 5.31 11.79
N VAL A 312 4.45 4.54 11.22
CA VAL A 312 5.82 4.46 11.69
C VAL A 312 6.73 5.23 10.75
N LEU A 313 7.24 6.37 11.22
CA LEU A 313 8.31 7.10 10.56
C LEU A 313 9.63 6.41 10.89
N LEU A 314 10.29 5.83 9.88
CA LEU A 314 11.57 5.16 10.03
C LEU A 314 12.70 6.08 9.55
N GLU A 315 13.62 6.44 10.45
CA GLU A 315 14.87 7.11 10.08
C GLU A 315 15.68 6.15 9.22
N ASN A 316 15.88 6.50 7.96
CA ASN A 316 16.86 5.82 7.12
C ASN A 316 18.09 6.74 6.96
N PRO A 317 19.23 6.41 7.62
CA PRO A 317 20.42 7.27 7.60
C PRO A 317 21.08 7.38 6.22
N TYR A 318 20.73 6.49 5.29
CA TYR A 318 21.21 6.54 3.90
C TYR A 318 20.28 7.34 2.98
N PHE A 319 19.10 7.74 3.47
CA PHE A 319 18.04 8.35 2.67
C PHE A 319 18.37 9.76 2.17
N ASN A 320 19.27 10.52 2.81
CA ASN A 320 19.71 11.84 2.28
C ASN A 320 20.57 11.74 1.01
N LYS A 321 21.40 10.69 0.90
CA LYS A 321 22.20 10.45 -0.32
C LYS A 321 21.31 10.03 -1.50
N ILE A 322 20.17 9.42 -1.17
CA ILE A 322 19.15 8.89 -2.08
C ILE A 322 18.32 10.00 -2.78
N LEU A 323 18.29 11.25 -2.29
CA LEU A 323 17.32 12.28 -2.75
C LEU A 323 17.74 13.09 -3.97
N ASN A 324 19.04 13.18 -4.28
CA ASN A 324 19.54 14.11 -5.28
C ASN A 324 19.44 13.60 -6.73
N MET A 325 18.64 12.55 -6.97
CA MET A 325 18.53 11.90 -8.28
C MET A 325 17.05 11.78 -8.69
N ASN A 326 16.68 12.36 -9.84
CA ASN A 326 15.32 12.28 -10.41
C ASN A 326 15.08 10.89 -11.04
N ILE A 327 14.18 10.08 -10.47
CA ILE A 327 14.01 8.63 -10.78
C ILE A 327 12.60 8.32 -11.33
N ASP A 328 11.93 9.27 -11.96
CA ASP A 328 10.56 9.05 -12.46
C ASP A 328 10.50 8.52 -13.91
N THR A 329 11.57 8.74 -14.68
CA THR A 329 11.72 8.26 -16.08
C THR A 329 13.14 7.82 -16.41
N LYS A 330 14.13 8.17 -15.59
CA LYS A 330 15.56 7.91 -15.84
C LYS A 330 16.03 6.54 -15.35
N THR A 331 15.30 5.87 -14.48
CA THR A 331 15.70 4.56 -13.88
C THR A 331 15.73 3.46 -14.93
N ALA A 332 14.77 3.48 -15.86
CA ALA A 332 14.76 2.66 -17.07
C ALA A 332 16.02 2.90 -17.94
N ASN A 333 16.36 4.17 -18.17
CA ASN A 333 17.58 4.56 -18.90
C ASN A 333 18.87 4.26 -18.11
N TYR A 334 18.77 4.12 -16.78
CA TYR A 334 19.88 3.80 -15.88
C TYR A 334 20.10 2.29 -15.74
N LEU A 335 19.27 1.43 -16.33
CA LEU A 335 19.34 -0.02 -16.18
C LEU A 335 19.79 -0.69 -17.48
N SER A 336 20.87 -0.17 -18.08
CA SER A 336 21.64 -0.90 -19.09
C SER A 336 22.37 -2.09 -18.45
N SER A 337 22.81 -3.05 -19.27
CA SER A 337 23.57 -4.24 -18.84
C SER A 337 24.81 -3.90 -17.99
N SER A 338 25.44 -2.74 -18.19
CA SER A 338 26.57 -2.27 -17.37
C SER A 338 26.19 -1.98 -15.91
N ASN A 339 24.96 -1.53 -15.65
CA ASN A 339 24.52 -1.14 -14.30
C ASN A 339 24.00 -2.32 -13.46
N ILE A 340 23.55 -3.40 -14.10
CA ILE A 340 23.16 -4.65 -13.43
C ILE A 340 24.36 -5.27 -12.70
N SER A 341 25.54 -5.33 -13.34
CA SER A 341 26.75 -5.87 -12.71
C SER A 341 27.15 -5.13 -11.42
N LYS A 342 27.06 -3.80 -11.43
CA LYS A 342 27.33 -2.94 -10.25
C LYS A 342 26.31 -3.20 -9.15
N LEU A 343 25.05 -3.41 -9.52
CA LEU A 343 23.98 -3.72 -8.59
C LEU A 343 24.16 -5.10 -7.95
N VAL A 344 24.51 -6.13 -8.72
CA VAL A 344 24.83 -7.47 -8.19
C VAL A 344 25.96 -7.40 -7.16
N SER A 345 27.01 -6.64 -7.43
CA SER A 345 28.10 -6.41 -6.45
C SER A 345 27.60 -5.85 -5.12
N ASN A 346 26.64 -4.93 -5.16
CA ASN A 346 26.05 -4.33 -3.96
C ASN A 346 25.09 -5.27 -3.24
N ILE A 347 24.26 -6.03 -3.96
CA ILE A 347 23.44 -7.12 -3.39
C ILE A 347 24.36 -8.05 -2.58
N LYS A 348 25.50 -8.46 -3.15
CA LYS A 348 26.47 -9.33 -2.45
C LYS A 348 27.01 -8.71 -1.16
N LYS A 349 27.34 -7.41 -1.16
CA LYS A 349 27.83 -6.69 0.04
C LYS A 349 26.81 -6.68 1.18
N ILE A 350 25.52 -6.62 0.87
CA ILE A 350 24.45 -6.57 1.88
C ILE A 350 24.25 -7.93 2.55
N THR A 351 24.36 -9.03 1.80
CA THR A 351 23.95 -10.36 2.28
C THR A 351 24.68 -10.80 3.54
N ARG A 352 25.94 -10.39 3.76
CA ARG A 352 26.85 -10.83 4.84
C ARG A 352 26.94 -12.36 5.02
N ASN A 353 26.29 -13.16 4.17
CA ASN A 353 26.18 -14.61 4.21
C ASN A 353 26.96 -15.18 3.02
N LYS A 354 28.02 -15.92 3.31
CA LYS A 354 28.93 -16.47 2.31
C LYS A 354 28.22 -17.44 1.34
N ILE A 355 27.28 -18.25 1.82
CA ILE A 355 26.52 -19.18 0.98
C ILE A 355 25.58 -18.41 0.06
N LEU A 356 24.86 -17.42 0.59
CA LEU A 356 23.98 -16.59 -0.22
C LEU A 356 24.75 -15.79 -1.29
N SER A 357 25.94 -15.30 -0.97
CA SER A 357 26.84 -14.70 -1.97
C SER A 357 27.22 -15.69 -3.08
N GLN A 358 27.44 -16.97 -2.76
CA GLN A 358 27.72 -18.01 -3.76
C GLN A 358 26.48 -18.34 -4.60
N ILE A 359 25.28 -18.34 -4.00
CA ILE A 359 24.02 -18.51 -4.74
C ILE A 359 23.87 -17.39 -5.76
N ILE A 360 24.11 -16.14 -5.35
CA ILE A 360 24.06 -14.98 -6.26
C ILE A 360 25.08 -15.13 -7.40
N ASP A 361 26.27 -15.66 -7.13
CA ASP A 361 27.29 -15.93 -8.15
C ASP A 361 26.86 -17.02 -9.15
N VAL A 362 26.15 -18.05 -8.68
CA VAL A 362 25.61 -19.11 -9.54
C VAL A 362 24.41 -18.61 -10.36
N ILE A 363 23.54 -17.80 -9.75
CA ILE A 363 22.42 -17.16 -10.44
C ILE A 363 22.94 -16.22 -11.54
N ASN A 364 23.98 -15.45 -11.25
CA ASN A 364 24.54 -14.42 -12.12
C ASN A 364 23.46 -13.52 -12.76
N PRO A 365 22.73 -12.70 -11.97
CA PRO A 365 21.59 -11.94 -12.45
C PRO A 365 21.93 -11.05 -13.64
N ILE A 366 21.15 -11.17 -14.71
CA ILE A 366 21.23 -10.34 -15.93
C ILE A 366 19.96 -9.53 -16.16
N THR A 367 18.89 -9.79 -15.40
CA THR A 367 17.66 -9.00 -15.40
C THR A 367 17.37 -8.36 -14.04
N ILE A 368 16.52 -7.34 -14.03
CA ILE A 368 16.02 -6.70 -12.81
C ILE A 368 15.16 -7.68 -12.02
N ASN A 369 14.31 -8.47 -12.67
CA ASN A 369 13.51 -9.47 -11.95
C ASN A 369 14.41 -10.48 -11.21
N GLU A 370 15.52 -10.92 -11.82
CA GLU A 370 16.49 -11.80 -11.16
C GLU A 370 17.17 -11.12 -9.98
N CYS A 371 17.52 -9.83 -10.12
CA CYS A 371 18.04 -9.05 -9.00
C CYS A 371 17.03 -8.93 -7.85
N ILE A 372 15.74 -8.71 -8.16
CA ILE A 372 14.66 -8.69 -7.18
C ILE A 372 14.54 -10.05 -6.49
N LYS A 373 14.67 -11.18 -7.20
CA LYS A 373 14.71 -12.52 -6.60
C LYS A 373 15.91 -12.71 -5.67
N CYS A 374 17.09 -12.17 -6.00
CA CYS A 374 18.22 -12.16 -5.09
C CYS A 374 17.97 -11.31 -3.83
N VAL A 375 17.33 -10.14 -3.98
CA VAL A 375 16.91 -9.30 -2.84
C VAL A 375 15.90 -10.07 -1.97
N ASN A 376 14.92 -10.75 -2.57
CA ASN A 376 13.98 -11.60 -1.85
C ASN A 376 14.71 -12.65 -0.99
N LEU A 377 15.72 -13.35 -1.52
CA LEU A 377 16.50 -14.35 -0.77
C LEU A 377 17.27 -13.75 0.43
N ILE A 378 17.56 -12.45 0.43
CA ILE A 378 18.22 -11.77 1.56
C ILE A 378 17.23 -11.46 2.67
N TYR A 379 16.02 -11.01 2.29
CA TYR A 379 15.04 -10.45 3.23
C TYR A 379 13.95 -11.44 3.66
N SER A 380 13.78 -12.55 2.94
CA SER A 380 13.06 -13.72 3.42
C SER A 380 13.93 -14.50 4.40
N ASP A 381 13.31 -15.18 5.37
CA ASP A 381 14.00 -15.97 6.38
C ASP A 381 13.81 -17.46 6.11
N PHE A 382 14.93 -18.18 6.08
CA PHE A 382 14.99 -19.61 5.81
C PHE A 382 15.92 -20.28 6.81
N GLU A 383 15.77 -21.58 7.01
CA GLU A 383 16.77 -22.37 7.71
C GLU A 383 18.14 -22.31 7.00
N LYS A 384 19.24 -22.40 7.77
CA LYS A 384 20.59 -22.32 7.19
C LYS A 384 20.84 -23.41 6.14
N SER A 385 20.26 -24.60 6.32
CA SER A 385 20.34 -25.74 5.40
C SER A 385 19.71 -25.44 4.04
N TYR A 386 18.62 -24.65 4.00
CA TYR A 386 17.93 -24.28 2.77
C TYR A 386 18.88 -23.66 1.73
N TYR A 387 19.73 -22.73 2.16
CA TYR A 387 20.68 -22.07 1.26
C TYR A 387 21.71 -23.05 0.67
N SER A 388 22.17 -24.02 1.46
CA SER A 388 23.11 -25.04 0.97
C SER A 388 22.45 -25.95 -0.08
N ASP A 389 21.22 -26.38 0.18
CA ASP A 389 20.46 -27.25 -0.71
C ASP A 389 20.09 -26.54 -2.02
N LEU A 390 19.67 -25.28 -1.93
CA LEU A 390 19.40 -24.42 -3.07
C LEU A 390 20.67 -24.21 -3.92
N LEU A 391 21.80 -23.91 -3.28
CA LEU A 391 23.08 -23.74 -3.99
C LEU A 391 23.47 -24.99 -4.77
N LEU A 392 23.34 -26.18 -4.15
CA LEU A 392 23.67 -27.45 -4.79
C LEU A 392 22.72 -27.74 -5.96
N SER A 393 21.44 -27.44 -5.78
CA SER A 393 20.41 -27.69 -6.81
C SER A 393 20.57 -26.78 -8.02
N LEU A 394 20.88 -25.50 -7.81
CA LEU A 394 21.19 -24.56 -8.89
C LEU A 394 22.48 -24.95 -9.64
N LYS A 395 23.54 -25.34 -8.92
CA LYS A 395 24.80 -25.77 -9.56
C LYS A 395 24.64 -27.02 -10.43
N ASN A 396 23.73 -27.91 -10.04
CA ASN A 396 23.45 -29.16 -10.74
C ASN A 396 22.32 -29.02 -11.78
N ASN A 397 21.82 -27.80 -12.04
CA ASN A 397 20.68 -27.53 -12.93
C ASN A 397 19.45 -28.40 -12.60
N LYS A 398 19.23 -28.73 -11.32
CA LYS A 398 18.05 -29.47 -10.87
C LYS A 398 16.78 -28.61 -10.91
N ILE A 399 16.93 -27.29 -10.86
CA ILE A 399 15.81 -26.34 -10.79
C ILE A 399 16.17 -25.07 -11.56
N GLU A 400 15.18 -24.51 -12.25
CA GLU A 400 15.27 -23.19 -12.85
C GLU A 400 15.06 -22.10 -11.79
N LEU A 401 15.76 -20.97 -11.90
CA LEU A 401 15.63 -19.86 -10.95
C LEU A 401 14.18 -19.39 -10.79
N TYR A 402 13.40 -19.38 -11.87
CA TYR A 402 12.01 -18.92 -11.85
C TYR A 402 11.07 -19.88 -11.10
N ASP A 403 11.49 -21.12 -10.86
CA ASP A 403 10.77 -22.08 -10.02
C ASP A 403 11.25 -22.09 -8.56
N VAL A 404 12.26 -21.27 -8.22
CA VAL A 404 12.70 -21.05 -6.83
C VAL A 404 11.76 -20.06 -6.15
N ILE A 405 11.24 -20.43 -4.99
CA ILE A 405 10.38 -19.58 -4.16
C ILE A 405 11.24 -18.65 -3.33
N THR A 406 11.17 -17.36 -3.63
CA THR A 406 11.93 -16.33 -2.91
C THR A 406 11.00 -15.38 -2.13
N CYS A 407 9.75 -15.23 -2.57
CA CYS A 407 8.71 -14.42 -1.96
C CYS A 407 7.35 -15.13 -1.97
N ARG A 408 6.36 -14.55 -1.28
CA ARG A 408 5.00 -15.13 -1.22
C ARG A 408 4.33 -15.19 -2.60
N GLU A 409 4.59 -14.21 -3.47
CA GLU A 409 3.99 -14.13 -4.80
C GLU A 409 4.54 -15.21 -5.75
N ASP A 410 5.83 -15.59 -5.60
CA ASP A 410 6.40 -16.75 -6.32
C ASP A 410 5.62 -18.02 -5.96
N LEU A 411 5.45 -18.27 -4.66
CA LEU A 411 4.72 -19.43 -4.16
C LEU A 411 3.29 -19.43 -4.69
N PHE A 412 2.56 -18.34 -4.52
CA PHE A 412 1.18 -18.23 -5.00
C PHE A 412 1.08 -18.52 -6.50
N SER A 413 1.92 -17.87 -7.31
CA SER A 413 1.88 -18.00 -8.78
C SER A 413 2.20 -19.43 -9.23
N ILE A 414 3.14 -20.11 -8.57
CA ILE A 414 3.47 -21.51 -8.85
C ILE A 414 2.32 -22.44 -8.48
N LEU A 415 1.67 -22.21 -7.33
CA LEU A 415 0.49 -22.98 -6.94
C LEU A 415 -0.62 -22.81 -7.98
N ILE A 416 -0.96 -21.58 -8.37
CA ILE A 416 -1.99 -21.33 -9.41
C ILE A 416 -1.63 -22.03 -10.73
N LYS A 417 -0.39 -21.90 -11.19
CA LYS A 417 0.08 -22.51 -12.45
C LYS A 417 0.00 -24.04 -12.42
N LYS A 418 0.35 -24.67 -11.31
CA LYS A 418 0.38 -26.14 -11.19
C LYS A 418 -1.00 -26.75 -10.94
N PHE A 419 -1.88 -26.07 -10.22
CA PHE A 419 -3.18 -26.60 -9.86
C PHE A 419 -4.31 -26.23 -10.83
N ASN A 420 -4.18 -25.19 -11.67
CA ASN A 420 -5.04 -24.90 -12.84
C ASN A 420 -6.59 -25.06 -12.65
N TYR A 421 -7.12 -24.78 -11.46
CA TYR A 421 -8.56 -24.78 -11.15
C TYR A 421 -8.96 -23.45 -10.53
N ASN A 422 -9.97 -22.77 -11.09
CA ASN A 422 -10.43 -21.46 -10.60
C ASN A 422 -10.89 -21.49 -9.12
N ASP A 423 -11.36 -22.65 -8.63
CA ASP A 423 -11.75 -22.85 -7.23
C ASP A 423 -10.55 -22.97 -6.27
N PHE A 424 -9.31 -22.98 -6.78
CA PHE A 424 -8.10 -23.16 -5.99
C PHE A 424 -7.45 -21.83 -5.56
N ASN A 425 -7.95 -20.69 -6.04
CA ASN A 425 -7.40 -19.37 -5.72
C ASN A 425 -7.36 -19.09 -4.21
N GLU A 426 -8.46 -19.39 -3.50
CA GLU A 426 -8.53 -19.21 -2.05
C GLU A 426 -7.61 -20.19 -1.31
N VAL A 427 -7.57 -21.46 -1.75
CA VAL A 427 -6.69 -22.47 -1.16
C VAL A 427 -5.21 -22.11 -1.36
N ALA A 428 -4.82 -21.66 -2.56
CA ALA A 428 -3.47 -21.19 -2.84
C ALA A 428 -3.09 -19.98 -1.98
N ASN A 429 -4.01 -19.03 -1.78
CA ASN A 429 -3.79 -17.90 -0.89
C ASN A 429 -3.62 -18.35 0.57
N LEU A 430 -4.46 -19.28 1.05
CA LEU A 430 -4.36 -19.87 2.39
C LEU A 430 -3.01 -20.58 2.61
N ILE A 431 -2.60 -21.44 1.67
CA ILE A 431 -1.29 -22.12 1.69
C ILE A 431 -0.17 -21.09 1.74
N THR A 432 -0.24 -20.08 0.85
CA THR A 432 0.76 -19.03 0.76
C THR A 432 0.89 -18.27 2.08
N ASN A 433 -0.22 -17.92 2.73
CA ASN A 433 -0.24 -17.17 3.98
C ASN A 433 0.29 -17.97 5.18
N GLU A 434 0.07 -19.28 5.22
CA GLU A 434 0.62 -20.15 6.28
C GLU A 434 2.12 -20.38 6.10
N ILE A 435 2.56 -20.78 4.89
CA ILE A 435 3.98 -21.02 4.59
C ILE A 435 4.79 -19.74 4.74
N ARG A 436 4.25 -18.59 4.28
CA ARG A 436 4.89 -17.28 4.47
C ARG A 436 5.24 -17.00 5.92
N LYS A 437 4.47 -17.51 6.89
CA LYS A 437 4.68 -17.26 8.33
C LYS A 437 5.49 -18.37 9.01
N GLY A 438 6.04 -19.32 8.24
CA GLY A 438 6.74 -20.49 8.75
C GLY A 438 5.86 -21.39 9.63
N ARG A 439 4.53 -21.32 9.45
CA ARG A 439 3.59 -22.12 10.23
C ARG A 439 3.45 -23.49 9.61
N LYS A 440 3.57 -24.52 10.44
CA LYS A 440 3.30 -25.90 10.05
C LYS A 440 1.80 -26.13 10.04
N PHE A 441 1.22 -26.24 8.84
CA PHE A 441 0.02 -26.99 8.43
C PHE A 441 -1.12 -27.27 9.46
N SER A 442 -1.43 -26.36 10.38
CA SER A 442 -2.18 -26.73 11.61
C SER A 442 -3.68 -26.92 11.40
N LYS A 443 -4.30 -26.15 10.48
CA LYS A 443 -5.76 -26.18 10.27
C LYS A 443 -6.21 -26.83 8.95
N TYR A 444 -5.35 -26.79 7.93
CA TYR A 444 -5.63 -27.33 6.60
C TYR A 444 -4.59 -28.36 6.16
N GLY A 445 -3.77 -28.87 7.09
CA GLY A 445 -2.58 -29.63 6.76
C GLY A 445 -2.81 -30.84 5.88
N ASN A 446 -3.92 -31.55 6.03
CA ASN A 446 -4.23 -32.70 5.18
C ASN A 446 -4.51 -32.28 3.73
N LEU A 447 -5.36 -31.26 3.52
CA LEU A 447 -5.65 -30.72 2.17
C LEU A 447 -4.39 -30.14 1.52
N ILE A 448 -3.61 -29.40 2.31
CA ILE A 448 -2.37 -28.81 1.82
C ILE A 448 -1.36 -29.91 1.49
N ASN A 449 -1.17 -30.90 2.35
CA ASN A 449 -0.26 -32.02 2.09
C ASN A 449 -0.67 -32.83 0.87
N GLU A 450 -1.97 -33.13 0.69
CA GLU A 450 -2.49 -33.82 -0.49
C GLU A 450 -2.16 -33.06 -1.77
N LYS A 451 -2.38 -31.74 -1.78
CA LYS A 451 -2.10 -30.91 -2.96
C LYS A 451 -0.61 -30.72 -3.19
N LEU A 452 0.17 -30.47 -2.14
CA LEU A 452 1.63 -30.42 -2.25
C LEU A 452 2.22 -31.77 -2.69
N PHE A 453 1.56 -32.90 -2.38
CA PHE A 453 1.96 -34.23 -2.85
C PHE A 453 1.87 -34.35 -4.37
N GLU A 454 0.93 -33.66 -5.02
CA GLU A 454 0.80 -33.60 -6.48
C GLU A 454 1.92 -32.80 -7.17
N MET A 455 2.76 -32.07 -6.43
CA MET A 455 3.91 -31.36 -7.00
C MET A 455 5.04 -32.33 -7.38
N ASP A 456 5.95 -31.88 -8.25
CA ASP A 456 7.16 -32.62 -8.63
C ASP A 456 8.10 -32.82 -7.42
N GLU A 457 8.76 -33.98 -7.32
CA GLU A 457 9.63 -34.32 -6.19
C GLU A 457 10.86 -33.40 -6.11
N VAL A 458 11.47 -33.05 -7.24
CA VAL A 458 12.62 -32.14 -7.28
C VAL A 458 12.20 -30.76 -6.81
N PHE A 459 11.03 -30.28 -7.23
CA PHE A 459 10.48 -29.02 -6.75
C PHE A 459 10.30 -29.00 -5.22
N LYS A 460 9.74 -30.07 -4.66
CA LYS A 460 9.54 -30.22 -3.21
C LYS A 460 10.86 -30.29 -2.45
N GLU A 461 11.84 -31.04 -2.97
CA GLU A 461 13.17 -31.20 -2.37
C GLU A 461 13.88 -29.84 -2.24
N VAL A 462 13.86 -29.04 -3.32
CA VAL A 462 14.55 -27.74 -3.36
C VAL A 462 13.83 -26.68 -2.55
N ASN A 463 12.53 -26.49 -2.78
CA ASN A 463 11.78 -25.39 -2.15
C ASN A 463 11.37 -25.68 -0.71
N ASN A 464 11.41 -26.95 -0.30
CA ASN A 464 11.18 -27.49 1.04
C ASN A 464 10.53 -26.50 2.02
N PHE A 465 9.20 -26.49 2.01
CA PHE A 465 8.41 -25.50 2.75
C PHE A 465 8.63 -25.54 4.27
N ASP A 466 9.06 -26.69 4.81
CA ASP A 466 9.37 -26.81 6.24
C ASP A 466 10.60 -25.97 6.65
N LYS A 467 11.46 -25.62 5.69
CA LYS A 467 12.65 -24.78 5.91
C LYS A 467 12.37 -23.29 5.74
N VAL A 468 11.15 -22.91 5.36
CA VAL A 468 10.73 -21.52 5.24
C VAL A 468 10.29 -21.01 6.61
N LYS A 469 10.95 -19.97 7.12
CA LYS A 469 10.56 -19.30 8.37
C LYS A 469 9.71 -18.06 8.11
N TYR A 470 10.07 -17.32 7.06
CA TYR A 470 9.32 -16.16 6.62
C TYR A 470 9.53 -15.87 5.13
N LEU A 471 8.46 -15.60 4.38
CA LEU A 471 8.57 -15.07 3.02
C LEU A 471 8.18 -13.61 2.96
N THR A 472 9.05 -12.78 2.39
CA THR A 472 8.70 -11.38 2.11
C THR A 472 7.71 -11.25 0.94
N SER A 473 7.17 -10.05 0.71
CA SER A 473 6.40 -9.75 -0.51
C SER A 473 7.29 -9.21 -1.62
N LYS A 474 6.96 -9.52 -2.87
CA LYS A 474 7.64 -8.97 -4.06
C LYS A 474 7.63 -7.44 -4.03
N SER A 475 6.50 -6.83 -3.64
CA SER A 475 6.37 -5.38 -3.49
C SER A 475 7.36 -4.78 -2.50
N TYR A 476 7.59 -5.42 -1.35
CA TYR A 476 8.57 -4.96 -0.36
C TYR A 476 9.98 -4.99 -0.92
N SER A 477 10.33 -6.09 -1.60
CA SER A 477 11.66 -6.22 -2.22
C SER A 477 11.86 -5.29 -3.39
N ILE A 478 10.81 -4.93 -4.14
CA ILE A 478 10.89 -3.90 -5.18
C ILE A 478 11.17 -2.53 -4.55
N ILE A 479 10.51 -2.17 -3.44
CA ILE A 479 10.79 -0.92 -2.72
C ILE A 479 12.25 -0.91 -2.24
N LEU A 480 12.72 -2.00 -1.64
CA LEU A 480 14.12 -2.14 -1.19
C LEU A 480 15.11 -2.11 -2.36
N PHE A 481 14.80 -2.79 -3.46
CA PHE A 481 15.59 -2.81 -4.67
C PHE A 481 15.70 -1.41 -5.29
N LYS A 482 14.58 -0.66 -5.35
CA LYS A 482 14.60 0.76 -5.72
C LYS A 482 15.54 1.52 -4.80
N LEU A 483 15.37 1.42 -3.48
CA LEU A 483 16.26 2.08 -2.51
C LEU A 483 17.74 1.70 -2.73
N MET A 484 18.04 0.48 -3.16
CA MET A 484 19.40 0.04 -3.53
C MET A 484 19.91 0.64 -4.84
N LEU A 485 19.04 0.80 -5.85
CA LEU A 485 19.35 1.55 -7.07
C LEU A 485 19.71 3.00 -6.76
N TYR A 486 18.95 3.63 -5.85
CA TYR A 486 19.25 4.97 -5.39
C TYR A 486 20.60 5.09 -4.67
N ILE A 487 21.13 4.01 -4.06
CA ILE A 487 22.44 3.98 -3.38
C ILE A 487 23.62 3.87 -4.38
N LEU A 488 23.38 3.43 -5.61
CA LEU A 488 24.42 3.22 -6.65
C LEU A 488 24.92 4.50 -7.31
N ASN A 489 24.27 5.61 -6.97
CA ASN A 489 24.34 6.94 -7.56
C ASN A 489 24.80 7.95 -6.53
#